data_AF-A0A966D0D5-F1
#
_entry.id   AF-A0A966D0D5-F1
#
_cell.length_a   1.000
_cell.length_b   1.000
_cell.length_c   1.000
_cell.angle_alpha   90.00
_cell.angle_beta   90.00
_cell.angle_gamma   90.00
#
_symmetry.space_group_name_H-M   'P 1'
#
loop_
_entity.id
_entity.type
_entity.pdbx_description
1 polymer ?
#
loop_
_entity_poly.entity_id
_entity_poly.type
_entity_poly.pdbx_seq_one_letter_code
_entity_poly.pdbx_strand_id
1 'polypeptide(L)' 'KLGLLRPITLFPYPTKEIQRLVPQLKTIMSVELSAGQMVEDIRLAVNGKIPVNFYGRLGGIVPSPEEVLEAFKKEINK' A
#
# COMPACT_ATOMS: atom_id res chain seq x y z
N LYS A 1 11.99 -8.89 -4.79
CA LYS A 1 12.49 -7.65 -4.16
C LYS A 1 11.30 -6.91 -3.59
N LEU A 2 11.42 -6.32 -2.40
CA LEU A 2 10.38 -5.54 -1.73
C LEU A 2 10.90 -4.12 -1.51
N GLY A 3 10.02 -3.12 -1.57
CA GLY A 3 10.35 -1.71 -1.31
C GLY A 3 9.30 -1.07 -0.42
N LEU A 4 9.64 0.08 0.16
CA LEU A 4 8.77 0.86 1.03
C LEU A 4 8.64 2.29 0.47
N LEU A 5 7.41 2.69 0.14
CA LEU A 5 7.05 4.08 -0.09
C LEU A 5 6.43 4.61 1.21
N ARG A 6 7.09 5.55 1.89
CA ARG A 6 6.60 6.18 3.12
C ARG A 6 6.32 7.66 2.88
N PRO A 7 5.07 8.06 2.62
CA PRO A 7 4.70 9.48 2.55
C PRO A 7 5.00 10.15 3.90
N ILE A 8 5.64 11.33 3.87
CA ILE A 8 5.87 12.15 5.07
C ILE A 8 4.72 13.15 5.25
N THR A 9 4.18 13.66 4.14
CA THR A 9 3.07 14.61 4.10
C THR A 9 1.89 13.98 3.37
N LEU A 10 0.67 14.19 3.88
CA LEU A 10 -0.57 13.73 3.22
C LEU A 10 -0.90 14.56 1.98
N PHE A 11 -0.61 15.86 2.03
CA PHE A 11 -0.81 16.77 0.91
C PHE A 11 0.47 17.58 0.64
N PRO A 12 0.88 17.73 -0.64
CA PRO A 12 0.31 17.09 -1.83
C PRO A 12 0.49 15.56 -1.80
N TYR A 13 -0.53 14.82 -2.24
CA TYR A 13 -0.49 13.36 -2.26
C TYR A 13 0.54 12.84 -3.29
N PRO A 14 1.29 11.75 -3.03
CA PRO A 14 2.41 11.32 -3.86
C PRO A 14 1.99 10.56 -5.14
N THR A 15 0.94 11.00 -5.83
CA THR A 15 0.42 10.37 -7.06
C THR A 15 1.50 10.21 -8.13
N LYS A 16 2.33 11.24 -8.35
CA LYS A 16 3.41 11.20 -9.35
C LYS A 16 4.44 10.11 -9.04
N GLU A 17 4.76 9.94 -7.77
CA GLU A 17 5.74 8.95 -7.32
C GLU A 17 5.18 7.54 -7.41
N ILE A 18 3.92 7.34 -7.04
CA ILE A 18 3.20 6.07 -7.25
C ILE A 18 3.23 5.70 -8.74
N GLN A 19 2.83 6.63 -9.62
CA GLN A 19 2.80 6.39 -11.07
C GLN A 19 4.18 6.09 -11.67
N ARG A 20 5.24 6.72 -11.14
CA ARG A 20 6.63 6.46 -11.55
C ARG A 20 7.08 5.04 -11.18
N LEU A 21 6.65 4.53 -10.03
CA LEU A 21 7.02 3.21 -9.53
C LEU A 21 6.21 2.07 -10.14
N VAL A 22 4.93 2.29 -10.44
CA VAL A 22 4.01 1.26 -10.95
C VAL A 22 4.57 0.38 -12.09
N PRO A 23 5.25 0.91 -13.13
CA PRO A 23 5.74 0.10 -14.25
C PRO A 23 6.76 -1.00 -13.88
N GLN A 24 7.44 -0.87 -12.74
CA GLN A 24 8.44 -1.84 -12.26
C GLN A 24 7.93 -2.72 -11.10
N LEU A 25 6.67 -2.53 -10.68
CA LEU A 25 6.06 -3.27 -9.58
C LEU A 25 5.12 -4.35 -10.10
N LYS A 26 5.03 -5.46 -9.37
CA LYS A 26 4.00 -6.49 -9.60
C LYS A 26 2.70 -6.20 -8.86
N THR A 27 2.81 -5.57 -7.69
CA THR A 27 1.71 -5.23 -6.79
C THR A 27 2.18 -4.15 -5.81
N ILE A 28 1.23 -3.44 -5.20
CA ILE A 28 1.44 -2.54 -4.08
C ILE A 28 0.43 -2.87 -2.97
N MET A 29 0.83 -2.73 -1.70
CA MET A 29 -0.03 -2.96 -0.55
C MET A 29 -0.07 -1.72 0.34
N SER A 30 -1.27 -1.23 0.65
CA SER A 30 -1.48 -0.21 1.67
C SER A 30 -1.54 -0.86 3.05
N VAL A 31 -0.77 -0.33 4.01
CA VAL A 31 -0.81 -0.75 5.42
C VAL A 31 -1.38 0.41 6.23
N GLU A 32 -2.53 0.21 6.87
CA GLU A 32 -3.27 1.29 7.51
C GLU A 32 -3.79 0.90 8.89
N LEU A 33 -3.86 1.88 9.80
CA LEU A 33 -4.61 1.78 11.05
C LEU A 33 -6.05 2.29 10.86
N SER A 34 -6.66 1.91 9.74
CA SER A 34 -7.97 2.38 9.29
C SER A 34 -8.73 1.26 8.55
N ALA A 35 -9.98 1.53 8.16
CA ALA A 35 -10.79 0.63 7.34
C ALA A 35 -10.55 0.80 5.81
N GLY A 36 -9.60 1.65 5.40
CA GLY A 36 -9.27 1.90 4.00
C GLY A 36 -9.61 3.32 3.58
N GLN A 37 -8.76 4.27 3.92
CA GLN A 37 -8.88 5.65 3.45
C GLN A 37 -7.83 5.93 2.37
N MET A 38 -6.56 5.59 2.66
CA MET A 38 -5.46 5.89 1.75
C MET A 38 -5.39 4.92 0.57
N VAL A 39 -5.83 3.67 0.76
CA VAL A 39 -5.83 2.65 -0.29
C VAL A 39 -6.64 3.08 -1.51
N GLU A 40 -7.71 3.85 -1.33
CA GLU A 40 -8.53 4.36 -2.45
C GLU A 40 -7.75 5.38 -3.29
N ASP A 41 -7.01 6.30 -2.66
CA ASP A 41 -6.12 7.22 -3.37
C ASP A 41 -5.00 6.46 -4.10
N ILE A 42 -4.46 5.39 -3.52
CA ILE A 42 -3.49 4.52 -4.18
C ILE A 42 -4.13 3.84 -5.40
N ARG A 43 -5.34 3.29 -5.27
CA ARG A 43 -6.07 2.68 -6.39
C ARG A 43 -6.28 3.68 -7.53
N LEU A 44 -6.69 4.90 -7.21
CA LEU A 44 -6.85 5.99 -8.17
C LEU A 44 -5.52 6.36 -8.84
N ALA A 45 -4.43 6.49 -8.07
CA ALA A 45 -3.11 6.80 -8.59
C ALA A 45 -2.54 5.70 -9.49
N VAL A 46 -2.76 4.43 -9.12
CA VAL A 46 -2.35 3.23 -9.88
C VAL A 46 -3.19 3.06 -11.15
N ASN A 47 -4.47 3.45 -11.10
CA ASN A 47 -5.42 3.40 -12.21
C ASN A 47 -5.49 2.01 -12.86
N GLY A 48 -5.60 0.96 -12.04
CA GLY A 48 -5.79 -0.42 -12.48
C GLY A 48 -4.58 -1.09 -13.15
N LYS A 49 -3.42 -0.42 -13.26
CA LYS A 49 -2.24 -1.00 -13.93
C LYS A 49 -1.65 -2.21 -13.22
N ILE A 50 -1.72 -2.24 -11.89
CA ILE A 50 -1.29 -3.35 -11.04
C ILE A 50 -2.28 -3.56 -9.89
N PRO A 51 -2.35 -4.76 -9.29
CA PRO A 51 -3.15 -5.01 -8.10
C PRO A 51 -2.73 -4.12 -6.93
N VAL A 52 -3.73 -3.51 -6.29
CA VAL A 52 -3.59 -2.76 -5.04
C VAL A 52 -4.25 -3.55 -3.91
N ASN A 53 -3.43 -3.99 -2.98
CA ASN A 53 -3.84 -4.78 -1.81
C ASN A 53 -3.96 -3.90 -0.58
N PHE A 54 -4.72 -4.37 0.41
CA PHE A 54 -5.02 -3.63 1.63
C PHE A 54 -4.76 -4.50 2.86
N TYR A 55 -4.03 -3.95 3.81
CA TYR A 55 -3.86 -4.51 5.14
C TYR A 55 -4.21 -3.45 6.19
N GLY A 56 -5.45 -3.51 6.68
CA GLY A 56 -5.98 -2.60 7.69
C GLY A 56 -6.02 -3.21 9.09
N ARG A 57 -5.69 -2.42 10.11
CA ARG A 57 -5.97 -2.72 11.53
C ARG A 57 -6.86 -1.64 12.14
N LEU A 58 -7.84 -2.05 12.91
CA LEU A 58 -8.73 -1.16 13.65
C LEU A 58 -8.41 -1.21 15.15
N GLY A 59 -8.85 -0.19 15.90
CA GLY A 59 -8.71 -0.17 17.37
C GLY A 59 -7.33 0.26 17.88
N GLY A 60 -6.51 0.92 17.06
CA GLY A 60 -5.22 1.50 17.48
C GLY A 60 -4.07 0.49 17.63
N ILE A 61 -4.28 -0.77 17.23
CA ILE A 61 -3.26 -1.81 17.27
C ILE A 61 -2.29 -1.62 16.10
N VAL A 62 -1.06 -1.20 16.39
CA VAL A 62 0.01 -1.07 15.40
C VAL A 62 0.52 -2.46 15.00
N PRO A 63 0.50 -2.84 13.71
CA PRO A 63 1.01 -4.13 13.29
C PRO A 63 2.53 -4.19 13.40
N SER A 64 3.06 -5.37 13.74
CA SER A 64 4.50 -5.60 13.72
C SER A 64 5.03 -5.71 12.29
N PRO A 65 6.33 -5.48 12.06
CA PRO A 65 6.96 -5.70 10.75
C PRO A 65 6.74 -7.12 10.20
N GLU A 66 6.75 -8.13 11.07
CA GLU A 66 6.51 -9.53 10.72
C GLU A 66 5.06 -9.75 10.27
N GLU A 67 4.09 -9.17 10.97
CA GLU A 67 2.68 -9.25 10.58
C GLU A 67 2.43 -8.61 9.20
N VAL A 68 3.07 -7.47 8.93
CA VAL A 68 3.01 -6.80 7.62
C VAL A 68 3.65 -7.67 6.53
N LEU A 69 4.80 -8.29 6.81
CA LEU A 69 5.48 -9.16 5.86
C LEU A 69 4.64 -10.40 5.52
N GLU A 70 4.06 -11.04 6.52
CA GLU A 70 3.20 -12.23 6.32
C GLU A 70 1.92 -11.87 5.57
N ALA A 71 1.31 -10.72 5.87
CA ALA A 71 0.18 -10.21 5.09
C ALA A 71 0.57 -9.99 3.61
N PHE A 72 1.73 -9.38 3.36
CA PHE A 72 2.21 -9.15 2.00
C PHE A 72 2.45 -10.46 1.24
N LYS A 73 3.09 -11.45 1.87
CA LYS A 73 3.31 -12.79 1.28
C LYS A 73 2.00 -13.49 0.94
N LYS A 74 0.98 -13.35 1.78
CA LYS A 74 -0.34 -13.94 1.53
C LYS A 74 -1.01 -13.32 0.31
N GLU A 75 -0.88 -12.01 0.12
CA GLU A 75 -1.52 -11.30 -1.01
C GLU A 75 -0.77 -11.47 -2.34
N ILE A 76 0.57 -11.62 -2.34
CA ILE A 76 1.33 -11.81 -3.59
C ILE A 76 1.23 -13.24 -4.16
N ASN A 77 0.82 -14.21 -3.33
CA ASN A 77 0.67 -15.62 -3.71
C ASN A 77 -0.76 -15.99 -4.11
N LYS A 78 -1.70 -15.03 -4.11
CA LYS A 78 -3.03 -15.17 -4.71
C LYS A 78 -2.96 -14.86 -6.20
#